data_AF-A0AAP9GXQ6-F1
#
_entry.id   AF-A0AAP9GXQ6-F1
#
_cell.length_a   1.000
_cell.length_b   1.000
_cell.length_c   1.000
_cell.angle_alpha   90.00
_cell.angle_beta   90.00
_cell.angle_gamma   90.00
#
_symmetry.space_group_name_H-M   'P 1'
#
loop_
_entity.id
_entity.type
_entity.pdbx_description
1 polymer ?
#
loop_
_entity_poly.entity_id
_entity_poly.type
_entity_poly.pdbx_seq_one_letter_code
_entity_poly.pdbx_strand_id
1 'polypeptide(L)'
;MPHSPNDVFIARYQGSLAVQESSDFIFELSSGQFIFRSILDEVKYKKPTQWYSGFSGKSTAKNQLIIGLAYAPDGAKPQQYQVVSFATLNCKNDQLVLSKPIVPFLAWNKQTSNCSTVDRSEVGILDGFIDYDQTHYLAQLQQKYPTCKQLNKAFPSLEMEENSQDYNLLSSWKLWWAKLISQIKTWF
;
A
#
# COMPACT_ATOMS: atom_id res chain seq x y z
N MET A 1 -12.43 -13.53 6.75
CA MET A 1 -11.72 -13.02 7.94
C MET A 1 -11.45 -11.55 7.69
N PRO A 2 -11.59 -10.65 8.69
CA PRO A 2 -11.24 -9.25 8.48
C PRO A 2 -9.74 -9.14 8.22
N HIS A 3 -9.31 -8.02 7.66
CA HIS A 3 -7.89 -7.72 7.53
C HIS A 3 -7.20 -7.70 8.89
N SER A 4 -5.87 -7.79 8.85
CA SER A 4 -5.02 -7.71 10.04
C SER A 4 -3.96 -6.60 9.87
N PRO A 5 -3.30 -6.19 10.97
CA PRO A 5 -2.18 -5.24 10.87
C PRO A 5 -1.07 -5.69 9.92
N ASN A 6 -0.89 -7.01 9.74
CA ASN A 6 0.10 -7.57 8.82
C ASN A 6 -0.19 -7.29 7.34
N ASP A 7 -1.41 -6.88 7.02
CA ASP A 7 -1.81 -6.49 5.66
C ASP A 7 -1.50 -5.02 5.37
N VAL A 8 -1.11 -4.24 6.38
CA VAL A 8 -0.90 -2.79 6.25
C VAL A 8 0.43 -2.50 5.57
N PHE A 9 0.37 -1.78 4.46
CA PHE A 9 1.53 -1.26 3.76
C PHE A 9 1.48 0.27 3.63
N ILE A 10 2.65 0.90 3.55
CA ILE A 10 2.80 2.28 3.09
C ILE A 10 3.61 2.27 1.80
N ALA A 11 3.19 3.09 0.84
CA ALA A 11 3.90 3.26 -0.43
C ALA A 11 3.67 4.67 -0.99
N ARG A 12 4.40 4.98 -2.06
CA ARG A 12 4.13 6.12 -2.93
C ARG A 12 3.35 5.64 -4.14
N TYR A 13 2.21 6.26 -4.39
CA TYR A 13 1.40 5.98 -5.57
C TYR A 13 2.05 6.59 -6.82
N GLN A 14 2.19 5.81 -7.90
CA GLN A 14 2.72 6.29 -9.18
C GLN A 14 1.66 6.28 -10.29
N GLY A 15 0.74 5.33 -10.25
CA GLY A 15 -0.28 5.16 -11.28
C GLY A 15 -1.06 3.86 -11.12
N SER A 16 -2.01 3.66 -12.03
CA SER A 16 -2.75 2.40 -12.14
C SER A 16 -3.01 2.09 -13.62
N LEU A 17 -2.68 0.87 -14.02
CA LEU A 17 -2.87 0.36 -15.38
C LEU A 17 -4.04 -0.62 -15.38
N ALA A 18 -4.98 -0.48 -16.32
CA ALA A 18 -6.06 -1.47 -16.48
C ALA A 18 -5.49 -2.77 -17.06
N VAL A 19 -5.93 -3.91 -16.54
CA VAL A 19 -5.60 -5.22 -17.10
C VAL A 19 -6.54 -5.50 -18.27
N GLN A 20 -5.97 -5.87 -19.42
CA GLN A 20 -6.76 -6.17 -20.61
C GLN A 20 -7.73 -7.33 -20.31
N GLU A 21 -8.99 -7.19 -20.75
CA GLU A 21 -10.04 -8.20 -20.57
C GLU A 21 -10.40 -8.53 -19.11
N SER A 22 -10.01 -7.67 -18.15
CA SER A 22 -10.39 -7.78 -16.74
C SER A 22 -10.90 -6.43 -16.20
N SER A 23 -11.67 -6.47 -15.11
CA SER A 23 -11.99 -5.29 -14.29
C SER A 23 -10.84 -4.86 -13.37
N ASP A 24 -9.75 -5.61 -13.34
CA ASP A 24 -8.63 -5.39 -12.43
C ASP A 24 -7.67 -4.31 -12.92
N PHE A 25 -6.92 -3.75 -11.98
CA PHE A 25 -5.87 -2.79 -12.20
C PHE A 25 -4.58 -3.26 -11.54
N ILE A 26 -3.46 -2.97 -12.20
CA ILE A 26 -2.12 -3.09 -11.61
C ILE A 26 -1.73 -1.71 -11.09
N PHE A 27 -1.49 -1.60 -9.79
CA PHE A 27 -0.96 -0.41 -9.17
C PHE A 27 0.55 -0.33 -9.31
N GLU A 28 0.99 0.84 -9.73
CA GLU A 28 2.39 1.21 -9.78
C GLU A 28 2.71 1.90 -8.46
N LEU A 29 3.45 1.19 -7.60
CA LEU A 29 3.81 1.67 -6.27
C LEU A 29 5.33 1.75 -6.14
N SER A 30 5.81 2.79 -5.46
CA SER A 30 7.23 2.96 -5.12
C SER A 30 7.46 2.94 -3.62
N SER A 31 8.68 2.57 -3.23
CA SER A 31 9.12 2.56 -1.83
C SER A 31 8.18 1.78 -0.88
N GLY A 32 7.47 0.77 -1.42
CA GLY A 32 6.42 0.04 -0.72
C GLY A 32 6.96 -0.86 0.40
N GLN A 33 6.40 -0.74 1.60
CA GLN A 33 6.80 -1.53 2.77
C GLN A 33 5.58 -1.91 3.61
N PHE A 34 5.57 -3.13 4.13
CA PHE A 34 4.60 -3.55 5.16
C PHE A 34 5.08 -3.05 6.53
N ILE A 35 4.19 -2.43 7.32
CA ILE A 35 4.64 -1.56 8.41
C ILE A 35 4.50 -2.16 9.79
N PHE A 36 3.52 -3.04 9.99
CA PHE A 36 3.26 -3.70 11.26
C PHE A 36 3.64 -5.19 11.28
N ARG A 37 4.24 -5.69 10.20
CA ARG A 37 4.76 -7.07 10.16
C ARG A 37 5.90 -7.23 11.16
N SER A 38 5.94 -8.40 11.81
CA SER A 38 7.09 -8.79 12.62
C SER A 38 8.27 -9.19 11.73
N ILE A 39 9.47 -9.27 12.31
CA ILE A 39 10.67 -9.76 11.61
C ILE A 39 10.45 -11.21 11.11
N LEU A 40 9.71 -12.02 11.86
CA LEU A 40 9.38 -13.39 11.44
C LEU A 40 8.44 -13.40 10.23
N ASP A 41 7.50 -12.45 10.18
CA ASP A 41 6.61 -12.28 9.04
C ASP A 41 7.38 -11.86 7.79
N GLU A 42 8.44 -11.05 7.90
CA GLU A 42 9.28 -10.68 6.76
C GLU A 42 9.97 -11.89 6.09
N VAL A 43 10.26 -12.94 6.86
CA VAL A 43 10.80 -14.21 6.33
C VAL A 43 9.69 -15.06 5.70
N LYS A 44 8.51 -15.06 6.31
CA LYS A 44 7.35 -15.84 5.86
C LYS A 44 6.77 -15.31 4.55
N TYR A 45 6.65 -13.99 4.41
CA TYR A 45 6.00 -13.36 3.28
C TYR A 45 7.01 -12.95 2.22
N LYS A 46 6.76 -13.35 0.96
CA LYS A 46 7.59 -12.88 -0.15
C LYS A 46 7.33 -11.40 -0.41
N LYS A 47 8.40 -10.68 -0.80
CA LYS A 47 8.30 -9.29 -1.23
C LYS A 47 7.36 -9.18 -2.45
N PRO A 48 6.45 -8.22 -2.47
CA PRO A 48 5.53 -8.01 -3.59
C PRO A 48 6.30 -7.62 -4.85
N THR A 49 5.99 -8.28 -5.96
CA THR A 49 6.44 -7.84 -7.30
C THR A 49 5.30 -7.18 -8.07
N GLN A 50 4.05 -7.48 -7.73
CA GLN A 50 2.86 -6.94 -8.39
C GLN A 50 1.78 -6.63 -7.37
N TRP A 51 1.09 -5.52 -7.58
CA TRP A 51 0.00 -5.04 -6.74
C TRP A 51 -1.27 -4.93 -7.60
N TYR A 52 -2.12 -5.95 -7.51
CA TYR A 52 -3.41 -5.99 -8.17
C TYR A 52 -4.47 -5.29 -7.32
N SER A 53 -5.54 -4.82 -7.97
CA SER A 53 -6.64 -4.15 -7.31
C SER A 53 -7.91 -4.29 -8.15
N GLY A 54 -9.07 -4.37 -7.50
CA GLY A 54 -10.37 -4.36 -8.19
C GLY A 54 -10.90 -2.94 -8.46
N PHE A 55 -10.07 -1.91 -8.31
CA PHE A 55 -10.48 -0.51 -8.42
C PHE A 55 -9.33 0.35 -8.99
N SER A 56 -9.67 1.45 -9.66
CA SER A 56 -8.66 2.37 -10.17
C SER A 56 -8.22 3.37 -9.10
N GLY A 57 -6.92 3.71 -9.08
CA GLY A 57 -6.37 4.77 -8.21
C GLY A 57 -6.36 6.16 -8.85
N LYS A 58 -7.08 6.38 -9.95
CA LYS A 58 -6.96 7.57 -10.82
C LYS A 58 -7.17 8.92 -10.10
N SER A 59 -7.91 8.95 -8.99
CA SER A 59 -8.11 10.16 -8.19
C SER A 59 -6.95 10.48 -7.24
N THR A 60 -5.95 9.61 -7.14
CA THR A 60 -4.77 9.79 -6.29
C THR A 60 -3.63 10.40 -7.10
N ALA A 61 -2.99 11.43 -6.55
CA ALA A 61 -1.91 12.12 -7.24
C ALA A 61 -0.65 11.24 -7.29
N LYS A 62 0.13 11.38 -8.37
CA LYS A 62 1.45 10.77 -8.47
C LYS A 62 2.35 11.23 -7.31
N ASN A 63 3.23 10.35 -6.84
CA ASN A 63 4.10 10.52 -5.67
C ASN A 63 3.36 10.73 -4.33
N GLN A 64 2.04 10.60 -4.28
CA GLN A 64 1.30 10.74 -3.04
C GLN A 64 1.58 9.55 -2.12
N LEU A 65 1.83 9.83 -0.83
CA LEU A 65 1.93 8.79 0.19
C LEU A 65 0.56 8.17 0.43
N ILE A 66 0.51 6.85 0.36
CA ILE A 66 -0.68 6.06 0.66
C ILE A 66 -0.37 5.05 1.76
N ILE A 67 -1.36 4.76 2.57
CA ILE A 67 -1.38 3.59 3.46
C ILE A 67 -2.56 2.72 3.03
N GLY A 68 -2.33 1.43 2.88
CA GLY A 68 -3.33 0.52 2.35
C GLY A 68 -3.28 -0.85 2.97
N LEU A 69 -4.24 -1.66 2.56
CA LEU A 69 -4.39 -3.04 2.98
C LEU A 69 -4.14 -3.93 1.76
N ALA A 70 -3.23 -4.90 1.90
CA ALA A 70 -2.95 -5.86 0.85
C ALA A 70 -2.54 -7.22 1.41
N TYR A 71 -2.95 -8.26 0.70
CA TYR A 71 -2.63 -9.65 1.03
C TYR A 71 -2.26 -10.42 -0.23
N ALA A 72 -1.51 -11.52 -0.09
CA ALA A 72 -1.28 -12.45 -1.18
C ALA A 72 -2.46 -13.46 -1.22
N PRO A 73 -3.34 -13.43 -2.23
CA PRO A 73 -4.53 -14.28 -2.27
C PRO A 73 -4.19 -15.75 -2.57
N ASP A 74 -3.13 -15.98 -3.35
CA ASP A 74 -2.74 -17.30 -3.82
C ASP A 74 -1.37 -17.69 -3.22
N GLY A 75 -1.36 -18.75 -2.42
CA GLY A 75 -0.13 -19.32 -1.86
C GLY A 75 0.86 -19.83 -2.91
N ALA A 76 0.39 -20.15 -4.12
CA ALA A 76 1.23 -20.51 -5.25
C ALA A 76 1.87 -19.30 -5.94
N LYS A 77 1.30 -18.09 -5.78
CA LYS A 77 1.82 -16.82 -6.31
C LYS A 77 2.06 -15.80 -5.21
N PRO A 78 2.94 -16.10 -4.23
CA PRO A 78 3.09 -15.31 -2.99
C PRO A 78 3.67 -13.90 -3.18
N GLN A 79 4.04 -13.52 -4.41
CA GLN A 79 4.56 -12.20 -4.77
C GLN A 79 3.50 -11.31 -5.43
N GLN A 80 2.35 -11.88 -5.79
CA GLN A 80 1.20 -11.14 -6.30
C GLN A 80 0.30 -10.77 -5.12
N TYR A 81 0.17 -9.47 -4.88
CA TYR A 81 -0.62 -8.96 -3.78
C TYR A 81 -1.89 -8.30 -4.32
N GLN A 82 -3.00 -8.56 -3.66
CA GLN A 82 -4.27 -7.89 -3.89
C GLN A 82 -4.40 -6.73 -2.90
N VAL A 83 -4.43 -5.50 -3.41
CA VAL A 83 -4.79 -4.29 -2.68
C VAL A 83 -6.31 -4.21 -2.61
N VAL A 84 -6.85 -4.13 -1.39
CA VAL A 84 -8.31 -4.07 -1.19
C VAL A 84 -8.83 -2.64 -1.05
N SER A 85 -8.03 -1.76 -0.48
CA SER A 85 -8.31 -0.32 -0.32
C SER A 85 -7.05 0.37 0.16
N PHE A 86 -7.03 1.70 0.02
CA PHE A 86 -6.00 2.54 0.62
C PHE A 86 -6.58 3.92 0.96
N ALA A 87 -5.86 4.66 1.78
CA ALA A 87 -6.09 6.07 2.05
C ALA A 87 -4.79 6.87 1.82
N THR A 88 -4.91 8.15 1.49
CA THR A 88 -3.77 9.07 1.55
C THR A 88 -3.27 9.19 2.99
N LEU A 89 -1.95 9.09 3.14
CA LEU A 89 -1.21 9.39 4.36
C LEU A 89 -0.50 10.73 4.19
N ASN A 90 -1.01 11.76 4.86
CA ASN A 90 -0.40 13.08 4.88
C ASN A 90 0.41 13.27 6.16
N CYS A 91 1.41 14.15 6.10
CA CYS A 91 2.10 14.64 7.29
C CYS A 91 2.06 16.17 7.29
N LYS A 92 1.47 16.76 8.33
CA LYS A 92 1.34 18.21 8.49
C LYS A 92 1.79 18.59 9.89
N ASN A 93 2.72 19.52 9.99
CA ASN A 93 3.29 19.95 11.28
C ASN A 93 3.78 18.76 12.12
N ASP A 94 4.49 17.82 11.49
CA ASP A 94 4.98 16.58 12.09
C ASP A 94 3.91 15.62 12.64
N GLN A 95 2.64 15.84 12.29
CA GLN A 95 1.54 14.95 12.64
C GLN A 95 1.05 14.17 11.42
N LEU A 96 0.90 12.85 11.58
CA LEU A 96 0.32 11.97 10.58
C LEU A 96 -1.21 12.13 10.54
N VAL A 97 -1.75 12.30 9.33
CA VAL A 97 -3.18 12.45 9.09
C VAL A 97 -3.61 11.52 7.97
N LEU A 98 -4.66 10.73 8.24
CA LEU A 98 -5.25 9.81 7.29
C LEU A 98 -6.49 10.41 6.65
N SER A 99 -6.57 10.31 5.34
CA SER A 99 -7.84 10.53 4.63
C SER A 99 -8.79 9.33 4.81
N LYS A 100 -10.01 9.43 4.27
CA LYS A 100 -10.93 8.29 4.19
C LYS A 100 -10.44 7.26 3.15
N PRO A 101 -10.79 5.97 3.32
CA PRO A 101 -10.51 4.94 2.33
C PRO A 101 -11.06 5.30 0.93
N ILE A 102 -10.33 4.93 -0.11
CA ILE A 102 -10.69 5.20 -1.50
C ILE A 102 -11.79 4.29 -2.02
N VAL A 103 -12.01 3.12 -1.40
CA VAL A 103 -13.13 2.22 -1.65
C VAL A 103 -13.55 1.52 -0.34
N PRO A 104 -14.83 1.11 -0.23
CA PRO A 104 -15.28 0.18 0.81
C PRO A 104 -14.43 -1.09 0.84
N PHE A 105 -14.29 -1.68 2.03
CA PHE A 105 -13.56 -2.94 2.22
C PHE A 105 -14.19 -3.74 3.36
N LEU A 106 -13.82 -5.02 3.46
CA LEU A 106 -14.30 -5.89 4.53
C LEU A 106 -13.61 -5.50 5.85
N ALA A 107 -14.39 -5.07 6.84
CA ALA A 107 -13.90 -4.63 8.13
C ALA A 107 -14.62 -5.37 9.27
N TRP A 108 -13.93 -5.52 10.40
CA TRP A 108 -14.54 -5.94 11.65
C TRP A 108 -15.30 -4.79 12.28
N ASN A 109 -16.61 -4.93 12.46
CA ASN A 109 -17.41 -4.00 13.24
C ASN A 109 -17.43 -4.47 14.71
N LYS A 110 -16.79 -3.69 15.59
CA LYS A 110 -16.68 -4.01 17.02
C LYS A 110 -18.02 -3.90 17.76
N GLN A 111 -18.94 -3.07 17.29
CA GLN A 111 -20.25 -2.89 17.92
C GLN A 111 -21.15 -4.10 17.68
N THR A 112 -21.16 -4.60 16.44
CA THR A 112 -21.98 -5.75 16.03
C THR A 112 -21.26 -7.09 16.12
N SER A 113 -19.96 -7.08 16.44
CA SER A 113 -19.09 -8.27 16.50
C SER A 113 -19.19 -9.15 15.24
N ASN A 114 -19.22 -8.51 14.07
CA ASN A 114 -19.26 -9.21 12.79
C ASN A 114 -18.41 -8.52 11.73
N CYS A 115 -18.06 -9.27 10.68
CA CYS A 115 -17.43 -8.71 9.49
C CYS A 115 -18.50 -8.28 8.49
N SER A 116 -18.36 -7.07 7.96
CA SER A 116 -19.18 -6.59 6.86
C SER A 116 -18.38 -5.66 5.96
N THR A 117 -18.82 -5.52 4.71
CA THR A 117 -18.30 -4.46 3.84
C THR A 117 -18.86 -3.15 4.33
N VAL A 118 -18.00 -2.30 4.88
CA VAL A 118 -18.39 -1.02 5.51
C VAL A 118 -18.21 0.13 4.53
N ASP A 119 -19.07 1.14 4.65
CA ASP A 119 -18.92 2.36 3.85
C ASP A 119 -17.61 3.08 4.24
N ARG A 120 -16.96 3.70 3.25
CA ARG A 120 -15.72 4.45 3.44
C ARG A 120 -15.85 5.60 4.46
N SER A 121 -17.06 6.11 4.68
CA SER A 121 -17.32 7.22 5.59
C SER A 121 -17.35 6.77 7.05
N GLU A 122 -17.69 5.51 7.30
CA GLU A 122 -17.95 4.95 8.63
C GLU A 122 -16.68 4.42 9.31
N VAL A 123 -15.70 3.95 8.53
CA VAL A 123 -14.52 3.24 9.05
C VAL A 123 -13.23 3.77 8.42
N GLY A 124 -12.21 4.03 9.24
CA GLY A 124 -10.87 4.37 8.78
C GLY A 124 -10.11 3.17 8.23
N ILE A 125 -9.07 3.40 7.43
CA ILE A 125 -8.30 2.31 6.79
C ILE A 125 -7.61 1.38 7.81
N LEU A 126 -7.41 1.84 9.05
CA LEU A 126 -6.82 1.08 10.16
C LEU A 126 -7.84 0.70 11.26
N ASP A 127 -9.13 0.94 11.06
CA ASP A 127 -10.18 0.66 12.05
C ASP A 127 -10.79 -0.74 11.90
N GLY A 128 -10.60 -1.41 10.75
CA GLY A 128 -11.27 -2.66 10.41
C GLY A 128 -10.69 -3.93 11.05
N PHE A 129 -9.86 -3.80 12.06
CA PHE A 129 -9.16 -4.91 12.72
C PHE A 129 -9.87 -5.36 14.01
N ILE A 130 -9.60 -6.60 14.44
CA ILE A 130 -10.22 -7.18 15.63
C ILE A 130 -9.70 -6.48 16.90
N ASP A 131 -8.38 -6.36 17.05
CA ASP A 131 -7.76 -6.03 18.33
C ASP A 131 -7.88 -4.53 18.67
N TYR A 132 -7.33 -3.66 17.83
CA TYR A 132 -7.21 -2.22 18.09
C TYR A 132 -7.84 -1.39 16.98
N ASP A 133 -8.02 -0.09 17.22
CA ASP A 133 -8.60 0.86 16.28
C ASP A 133 -7.50 1.70 15.58
N GLN A 134 -7.91 2.59 14.68
CA GLN A 134 -7.01 3.46 13.93
C GLN A 134 -6.20 4.38 14.85
N THR A 135 -6.75 4.82 15.97
CA THR A 135 -6.03 5.69 16.92
C THR A 135 -4.78 4.97 17.43
N HIS A 136 -4.92 3.70 17.82
CA HIS A 136 -3.81 2.88 18.26
C HIS A 136 -2.73 2.73 17.18
N TYR A 137 -3.09 2.32 15.97
CA TYR A 137 -2.12 2.07 14.90
C TYR A 137 -1.50 3.36 14.36
N LEU A 138 -2.25 4.46 14.33
CA LEU A 138 -1.72 5.76 13.94
C LEU A 138 -0.71 6.28 14.97
N ALA A 139 -0.94 6.04 16.27
CA ALA A 139 0.03 6.35 17.32
C ALA A 139 1.33 5.54 17.16
N GLN A 140 1.24 4.24 16.83
CA GLN A 140 2.43 3.44 16.53
C GLN A 140 3.20 3.96 15.32
N LEU A 141 2.49 4.35 14.24
CA LEU A 141 3.12 4.95 13.06
C LEU A 141 3.80 6.28 13.38
N GLN A 142 3.14 7.13 14.18
CA GLN A 142 3.70 8.41 14.62
C GLN A 142 4.95 8.20 15.48
N GLN A 143 4.97 7.18 16.33
CA GLN A 143 6.17 6.82 17.11
C GLN A 143 7.31 6.33 16.22
N LYS A 144 7.00 5.54 15.18
CA LYS A 144 7.98 5.03 14.20
C LYS A 144 8.55 6.13 13.30
N TYR A 145 7.71 7.10 12.94
CA TYR A 145 8.09 8.26 12.11
C TYR A 145 7.68 9.58 12.77
N PRO A 146 8.40 10.05 13.82
CA PRO A 146 8.03 11.24 14.58
C PRO A 146 7.93 12.56 13.80
N THR A 147 8.56 12.65 12.63
CA THR A 147 8.54 13.88 11.82
C THR A 147 8.22 13.59 10.36
N CYS A 148 7.69 14.59 9.66
CA CYS A 148 7.45 14.52 8.23
C CYS A 148 8.75 14.24 7.47
N LYS A 149 9.88 14.79 7.94
CA LYS A 149 11.20 14.51 7.36
C LYS A 149 11.57 13.03 7.46
N GLN A 150 11.34 12.40 8.62
CA GLN A 150 11.64 10.97 8.80
C GLN A 150 10.70 10.09 7.97
N LEU A 151 9.40 10.42 7.92
CA LEU A 151 8.45 9.70 7.07
C LEU A 151 8.84 9.79 5.59
N ASN A 152 9.10 11.00 5.07
CA ASN A 152 9.49 11.19 3.67
C ASN A 152 10.85 10.56 3.35
N LYS A 153 11.77 10.46 4.32
CA LYS A 153 13.04 9.73 4.15
C LYS A 153 12.83 8.22 4.07
N ALA A 154 11.89 7.66 4.84
CA ALA A 154 11.56 6.24 4.79
C ALA A 154 10.80 5.85 3.50
N PHE A 155 10.07 6.82 2.93
CA PHE A 155 9.27 6.67 1.71
C PHE A 155 9.58 7.81 0.74
N PRO A 156 10.78 7.84 0.14
CA PRO A 156 11.18 8.93 -0.75
C PRO A 156 10.30 8.96 -2.01
N SER A 157 10.08 10.15 -2.56
CA SER A 157 9.50 10.25 -3.90
C SER A 157 10.54 9.89 -4.96
N LEU A 158 10.11 9.50 -6.14
CA LEU A 158 11.01 9.22 -7.27
C LEU A 158 11.92 10.42 -7.61
N GLU A 159 11.38 11.63 -7.53
CA GLU A 159 12.16 12.87 -7.76
C GLU A 159 13.23 13.10 -6.67
N MET A 160 12.98 12.67 -5.43
CA MET A 160 13.98 12.72 -4.36
C MET A 160 15.03 11.63 -4.52
N GLU A 161 14.64 10.43 -4.96
CA GLU A 161 15.58 9.33 -5.26
C GLU A 161 16.50 9.68 -6.43
N GLU A 162 16.01 10.36 -7.47
CA GLU A 162 16.84 10.78 -8.61
C GLU A 162 17.87 11.87 -8.25
N ASN A 163 17.54 12.73 -7.28
CA ASN A 163 18.45 13.79 -6.80
C ASN A 163 19.45 13.29 -5.75
N SER A 164 19.14 12.19 -5.04
CA SER A 164 20.13 11.48 -4.22
C SER A 164 20.92 10.52 -5.10
N GLN A 165 22.18 10.85 -5.40
CA GLN A 165 23.08 10.00 -6.20
C GLN A 165 23.39 8.64 -5.53
N ASP A 166 22.42 7.72 -5.50
CA ASP A 166 22.62 6.33 -5.08
C ASP A 166 22.28 5.39 -6.25
N TYR A 167 23.27 5.21 -7.11
CA TYR A 167 23.17 4.58 -8.45
C TYR A 167 22.71 3.10 -8.44
N ASN A 168 22.64 2.45 -7.27
CA ASN A 168 22.36 1.01 -7.19
C ASN A 168 20.87 0.66 -7.15
N LEU A 169 19.99 1.56 -6.72
CA LEU A 169 18.55 1.30 -6.60
C LEU A 169 17.78 1.59 -7.91
N LEU A 170 18.24 2.61 -8.65
CA LEU A 170 17.71 3.03 -9.95
C LEU A 170 17.90 1.98 -11.05
N SER A 171 18.99 1.21 -11.02
CA SER A 171 19.31 0.23 -12.07
C SER A 171 18.38 -0.97 -12.04
N SER A 172 18.12 -1.52 -10.85
CA SER A 172 17.22 -2.65 -10.62
C SER A 172 15.80 -2.36 -11.09
N TRP A 173 15.27 -1.18 -10.77
CA TRP A 173 13.89 -0.84 -11.10
C TRP A 173 13.70 -0.48 -12.58
N LYS A 174 14.64 0.26 -13.19
CA LYS A 174 14.62 0.49 -14.65
C LYS A 174 14.75 -0.82 -15.43
N LEU A 175 15.58 -1.77 -14.98
CA LEU A 175 15.71 -3.09 -15.59
C LEU A 175 14.44 -3.93 -15.43
N TRP A 176 13.78 -3.86 -14.26
CA TRP A 176 12.51 -4.54 -14.03
C TRP A 176 11.39 -3.95 -14.91
N TRP A 177 11.28 -2.63 -15.02
CA TRP A 177 10.32 -1.97 -15.93
C TRP A 177 10.58 -2.24 -17.41
N ALA A 178 11.83 -2.17 -17.85
CA ALA A 178 12.19 -2.48 -19.23
C ALA A 178 11.84 -3.93 -19.59
N LYS A 179 12.04 -4.86 -18.64
CA LYS A 179 11.67 -6.26 -18.80
C LYS A 179 10.15 -6.45 -18.83
N LEU A 180 9.40 -5.74 -17.99
CA LEU A 180 7.93 -5.75 -17.97
C LEU A 180 7.34 -5.24 -19.30
N ILE A 181 7.84 -4.10 -19.80
CA ILE A 181 7.41 -3.51 -21.07
C ILE A 181 7.79 -4.42 -22.27
N SER A 182 8.96 -5.06 -22.23
CA SER A 182 9.37 -5.99 -23.30
C SER A 182 8.50 -7.25 -23.37
N GLN A 183 8.05 -7.77 -22.22
CA GLN A 183 7.20 -8.97 -22.17
C GLN A 183 5.77 -8.70 -22.66
N ILE A 184 5.30 -7.46 -22.56
CA ILE A 184 3.99 -7.04 -23.10
C ILE A 184 4.05 -6.89 -24.63
N LYS A 185 5.22 -6.50 -25.19
CA LYS A 185 5.39 -6.33 -26.65
C LYS A 185 5.61 -7.63 -27.42
N THR A 186 5.97 -8.72 -26.76
CA THR A 186 6.22 -10.02 -27.42
C THR A 186 4.97 -10.88 -27.63
N TRP A 187 3.78 -10.34 -27.34
CA TRP A 187 2.47 -10.98 -27.53
C TRP A 187 1.56 -10.16 -28.47
N PHE A 188 2.16 -9.53 -29.48
CA PHE A 188 1.51 -8.99 -30.67
C PHE A 188 2.35 -9.29 -31.90
#